data_AF-A0A8B9U7I3-F1
#
_entry.id   AF-A0A8B9U7I3-F1
#
_cell.length_a   1.000
_cell.length_b   1.000
_cell.length_c   1.000
_cell.angle_alpha   90.00
_cell.angle_beta   90.00
_cell.angle_gamma   90.00
#
_symmetry.space_group_name_H-M   'P 1'
#
loop_
_entity.id
_entity.type
_entity.pdbx_description
1 polymer ?
#
loop_
_entity_poly.entity_id
_entity_poly.type
_entity_poly.pdbx_seq_one_letter_code
_entity_poly.pdbx_strand_id
1 'polypeptide(L)'
;MCIALPKVSSLHIFSERPCGSIPAVANAAFEGRSKEKYEPGETVRYQCHEGFQVTGPPEIFCRRGNWSTPPICEAACTTSEEDMDRNNIELKWSGERKLYLKSGDFVEFDCKIGYVQDPASSPFRVQCMDGTLEYPRCKPGSKSPPLCHCLAAALVHF
;
A
#
# COMPACT_ATOMS: atom_id res chain seq x y z
N MET A 1 72.08 -17.50 19.58
CA MET A 1 70.89 -18.26 19.15
C MET A 1 69.72 -17.30 19.08
N CYS A 2 69.26 -16.95 17.88
CA CYS A 2 68.05 -16.14 17.72
C CYS A 2 66.85 -17.10 17.66
N ILE A 3 65.93 -16.98 18.62
CA ILE A 3 64.68 -17.76 18.61
C ILE A 3 63.73 -17.02 17.66
N ALA A 4 63.39 -17.66 16.54
CA ALA A 4 62.36 -17.15 15.66
C ALA A 4 61.00 -17.19 16.39
N LEU A 5 60.34 -16.04 16.51
CA LEU A 5 58.96 -15.97 16.97
C LEU A 5 58.04 -16.56 15.89
N PRO A 6 57.01 -17.34 16.26
CA PRO A 6 56.05 -17.82 15.26
C PRO A 6 55.33 -16.62 14.65
N LYS A 7 55.37 -16.50 13.32
CA LYS A 7 54.48 -15.61 12.58
C LYS A 7 53.05 -15.99 12.96
N VAL A 8 52.40 -15.16 13.76
CA VAL A 8 50.97 -15.27 14.00
C VAL A 8 50.30 -15.04 12.65
N SER A 9 49.94 -16.12 11.96
CA SER A 9 49.14 -16.08 10.75
C SER A 9 47.70 -15.75 11.12
N SER A 10 47.47 -14.52 11.58
CA SER A 10 46.14 -13.99 11.82
C SER A 10 45.53 -13.53 10.49
N LEU A 11 45.22 -14.49 9.62
CA LEU A 11 44.55 -14.22 8.35
C LEU A 11 43.34 -15.14 8.19
N HIS A 12 42.49 -15.21 9.21
CA HIS A 12 41.06 -15.30 8.95
C HIS A 12 40.53 -13.89 8.68
N ILE A 13 40.94 -13.33 7.53
CA ILE A 13 40.17 -12.28 6.88
C ILE A 13 38.85 -12.96 6.53
N PHE A 14 37.79 -12.67 7.27
CA PHE A 14 36.42 -12.93 6.80
C PHE A 14 36.20 -12.03 5.58
N SER A 15 36.79 -12.39 4.45
CA SER A 15 36.42 -11.85 3.14
C SER A 15 35.02 -12.40 2.91
N GLU A 16 34.01 -11.63 3.33
CA GLU A 16 32.64 -11.97 3.03
C GLU A 16 32.52 -12.11 1.51
N ARG A 17 31.85 -13.16 1.05
CA ARG A 17 31.73 -13.41 -0.40
C ARG A 17 30.88 -12.30 -1.03
N PRO A 18 31.24 -11.80 -2.22
CA PRO A 18 30.38 -10.88 -2.96
C PRO A 18 29.12 -11.62 -3.43
N CYS A 19 28.04 -10.87 -3.63
CA CYS A 19 26.79 -11.36 -4.19
C CYS A 19 26.85 -11.35 -5.73
N GLY A 20 26.04 -12.20 -6.33
CA GLY A 20 25.85 -12.23 -7.79
C GLY A 20 24.79 -11.22 -8.24
N SER A 21 24.11 -11.56 -9.34
CA SER A 21 23.05 -10.75 -9.94
C SER A 21 21.95 -10.38 -8.93
N ILE A 22 21.36 -9.21 -9.13
CA ILE A 22 20.22 -8.72 -8.35
C ILE A 22 19.03 -9.67 -8.54
N PRO A 23 18.33 -10.09 -7.46
CA PRO A 23 17.12 -10.89 -7.57
C PRO A 23 16.03 -10.18 -8.39
N ALA A 24 15.34 -10.89 -9.26
CA ALA A 24 14.18 -10.33 -9.95
C ALA A 24 13.00 -10.19 -8.99
N VAL A 25 12.33 -9.03 -9.01
CA VAL A 25 11.10 -8.76 -8.25
C VAL A 25 10.00 -8.45 -9.26
N ALA A 26 8.87 -9.16 -9.17
CA ALA A 26 7.74 -8.96 -10.07
C ALA A 26 7.17 -7.54 -9.87
N ASN A 27 6.77 -6.90 -10.99
CA ASN A 27 6.21 -5.54 -10.99
C ASN A 27 7.13 -4.49 -10.35
N ALA A 28 8.44 -4.68 -10.44
CA ALA A 28 9.42 -3.74 -9.92
C ALA A 28 10.61 -3.56 -10.87
N ALA A 29 11.16 -2.35 -10.84
CA ALA A 29 12.49 -2.04 -11.32
C ALA A 29 13.44 -1.86 -10.13
N PHE A 30 14.75 -1.89 -10.37
CA PHE A 30 15.75 -1.48 -9.39
C PHE A 30 16.46 -0.22 -9.85
N GLU A 31 16.91 0.58 -8.90
CA GLU A 31 17.64 1.83 -9.17
C GLU A 31 19.08 1.54 -9.59
N GLY A 32 19.57 2.27 -10.59
CA GLY A 32 20.97 2.17 -11.04
C GLY A 32 21.19 1.11 -12.13
N ARG A 33 22.40 0.54 -12.16
CA ARG A 33 22.83 -0.42 -13.20
C ARG A 33 23.20 -1.76 -12.57
N SER A 34 22.88 -2.85 -13.27
CA SER A 34 23.31 -4.18 -12.86
C SER A 34 24.83 -4.31 -12.96
N LYS A 35 25.46 -4.89 -11.93
CA LYS A 35 26.86 -5.34 -11.92
C LYS A 35 26.90 -6.86 -12.01
N GLU A 36 28.02 -7.41 -12.45
CA GLU A 36 28.26 -8.85 -12.38
C GLU A 36 28.44 -9.34 -10.94
N LYS A 37 29.01 -8.50 -10.06
CA LYS A 37 29.27 -8.78 -8.66
C LYS A 37 29.00 -7.56 -7.78
N TYR A 38 28.55 -7.82 -6.57
CA TYR A 38 28.28 -6.82 -5.55
C TYR A 38 29.08 -7.11 -4.29
N GLU A 39 29.81 -6.14 -3.79
CA GLU A 39 30.63 -6.30 -2.60
C GLU A 39 29.76 -6.42 -1.33
N PRO A 40 30.22 -7.13 -0.30
CA PRO A 40 29.51 -7.20 0.99
C PRO A 40 29.21 -5.80 1.54
N GLY A 41 27.95 -5.58 1.92
CA GLY A 41 27.44 -4.29 2.39
C GLY A 41 26.86 -3.39 1.29
N GLU A 42 27.05 -3.70 0.00
CA GLU A 42 26.37 -2.96 -1.07
C GLU A 42 24.85 -3.14 -1.00
N THR A 43 24.11 -2.08 -1.32
CA THR A 43 22.66 -2.05 -1.31
C THR A 43 22.10 -1.78 -2.70
N VAL A 44 20.89 -2.30 -2.93
CA VAL A 44 20.10 -2.05 -4.15
C VAL A 44 18.69 -1.71 -3.73
N ARG A 45 18.17 -0.61 -4.28
CA ARG A 45 16.81 -0.14 -4.02
C ARG A 45 15.88 -0.54 -5.17
N TYR A 46 14.72 -1.06 -4.81
CA TYR A 46 13.64 -1.36 -5.76
C TYR A 46 12.59 -0.26 -5.76
N GLN A 47 11.98 -0.09 -6.93
CA GLN A 47 10.83 0.76 -7.16
C GLN A 47 9.74 -0.06 -7.85
N CYS A 48 8.58 -0.16 -7.22
CA CYS A 48 7.42 -0.80 -7.82
C CYS A 48 6.95 -0.02 -9.05
N HIS A 49 6.44 -0.74 -10.04
CA HIS A 49 5.79 -0.15 -11.21
C HIS A 49 4.50 0.56 -10.81
N GLU A 50 3.98 1.39 -11.73
CA GLU A 50 2.71 2.08 -11.55
C GLU A 50 1.57 1.09 -11.24
N GLY A 51 0.70 1.44 -10.28
CA GLY A 51 -0.38 0.57 -9.81
C GLY A 51 0.04 -0.45 -8.73
N PHE A 52 1.31 -0.50 -8.33
CA PHE A 52 1.79 -1.39 -7.27
C PHE A 52 2.39 -0.61 -6.10
N GLN A 53 2.23 -1.12 -4.88
CA GLN A 53 2.85 -0.58 -3.68
C GLN A 53 3.82 -1.56 -3.03
N VAL A 54 4.89 -1.00 -2.47
CA VAL A 54 5.93 -1.77 -1.80
C VAL A 54 5.46 -2.26 -0.42
N THR A 55 5.63 -3.56 -0.22
CA THR A 55 5.45 -4.27 1.05
C THR A 55 6.80 -4.82 1.51
N GLY A 56 7.23 -4.39 2.70
CA GLY A 56 8.56 -4.69 3.25
C GLY A 56 9.62 -3.60 2.94
N PRO A 57 10.90 -3.87 3.27
CA PRO A 57 12.00 -2.94 3.00
C PRO A 57 12.23 -2.77 1.50
N PRO A 58 12.27 -1.54 0.96
CA PRO A 58 12.49 -1.31 -0.48
C PRO A 58 13.93 -1.60 -0.92
N GLU A 59 14.84 -1.82 0.03
CA GLU A 59 16.27 -2.03 -0.21
C GLU A 59 16.68 -3.42 0.24
N ILE A 60 17.52 -4.05 -0.59
CA ILE A 60 18.26 -5.25 -0.22
C ILE A 60 19.72 -4.93 -0.02
N PHE A 61 20.39 -5.72 0.80
CA PHE A 61 21.83 -5.63 1.03
C PHE A 61 22.54 -6.95 0.78
N CYS A 62 23.77 -6.88 0.27
CA CYS A 62 24.61 -8.05 0.08
C CYS A 62 25.31 -8.45 1.38
N ARG A 63 25.18 -9.71 1.79
CA ARG A 63 25.89 -10.23 2.97
C ARG A 63 26.30 -11.68 2.74
N ARG A 64 27.60 -11.96 2.91
CA ARG A 64 28.16 -13.33 2.83
C ARG A 64 27.70 -14.10 1.58
N GLY A 65 27.68 -13.42 0.43
CA GLY A 65 27.30 -13.97 -0.87
C GLY A 65 25.81 -14.14 -1.11
N ASN A 66 24.96 -13.68 -0.18
CA ASN A 66 23.51 -13.75 -0.30
C ASN A 66 22.90 -12.35 -0.18
N TRP A 67 21.88 -12.09 -1.00
CA TRP A 67 21.03 -10.93 -0.85
C TRP A 67 20.08 -11.12 0.33
N SER A 68 19.79 -10.03 1.06
CA SER A 68 18.65 -10.01 1.97
C SER A 68 17.33 -10.19 1.23
N THR A 69 16.26 -10.51 1.96
CA THR A 69 14.92 -10.72 1.39
C THR A 69 14.47 -9.50 0.58
N PRO A 70 14.15 -9.67 -0.73
CA PRO A 70 13.62 -8.60 -1.56
C PRO A 70 12.22 -8.14 -1.12
N PRO A 71 11.81 -6.90 -1.46
CA PRO A 71 10.45 -6.44 -1.27
C PRO A 71 9.45 -7.20 -2.15
N ILE A 72 8.18 -7.06 -1.81
CA ILE A 72 7.05 -7.48 -2.64
C ILE A 72 6.36 -6.22 -3.15
N CYS A 73 6.03 -6.19 -4.45
CA CYS A 73 5.20 -5.16 -5.04
C CYS A 73 3.79 -5.72 -5.23
N GLU A 74 2.88 -5.33 -4.35
CA GLU A 74 1.48 -5.77 -4.33
C GLU A 74 0.61 -4.79 -5.10
N ALA A 75 -0.42 -5.29 -5.79
CA ALA A 75 -1.35 -4.43 -6.53
C ALA A 75 -2.07 -3.50 -5.56
N ALA A 76 -2.02 -2.21 -5.85
CA ALA A 76 -2.71 -1.18 -5.10
C ALA A 76 -4.08 -0.93 -5.71
N CYS A 77 -5.08 -0.66 -4.88
CA CYS A 77 -6.38 -0.25 -5.39
C CYS A 77 -6.37 1.25 -5.72
N THR A 78 -7.11 1.63 -6.73
CA THR A 78 -7.40 3.03 -7.05
C THR A 78 -8.90 3.25 -7.04
N THR A 79 -9.33 4.42 -6.60
CA THR A 79 -10.74 4.81 -6.73
C THR A 79 -10.91 5.59 -8.02
N SER A 80 -11.43 4.95 -9.07
CA SER A 80 -11.73 5.63 -10.33
C SER A 80 -13.03 6.45 -10.21
N GLU A 81 -13.03 7.66 -10.78
CA GLU A 81 -14.24 8.49 -10.85
C GLU A 81 -15.33 7.82 -11.70
N GLU A 82 -14.93 7.11 -12.75
CA GLU A 82 -15.85 6.36 -13.62
C GLU A 82 -16.62 5.26 -12.86
N ASP A 83 -15.94 4.45 -12.05
CA ASP A 83 -16.60 3.39 -11.27
C ASP A 83 -17.48 3.99 -10.17
N MET A 84 -17.05 5.08 -9.53
CA MET A 84 -17.89 5.79 -8.56
C MET A 84 -19.16 6.35 -9.21
N ASP A 85 -19.04 6.92 -10.41
CA ASP A 85 -20.14 7.48 -11.17
C ASP A 85 -21.15 6.40 -11.59
N ARG A 86 -20.66 5.26 -12.09
CA ARG A 86 -21.50 4.10 -12.47
C ARG A 86 -22.32 3.57 -11.29
N ASN A 87 -21.82 3.74 -10.07
CA ASN A 87 -22.45 3.25 -8.85
C ASN A 87 -23.21 4.34 -8.04
N ASN A 88 -23.22 5.59 -8.53
CA ASN A 88 -23.84 6.77 -7.88
C ASN A 88 -23.31 7.04 -6.46
N ILE A 89 -22.00 6.87 -6.27
CA ILE A 89 -21.30 7.05 -4.99
C ILE A 89 -20.21 8.10 -5.11
N GLU A 90 -19.72 8.55 -3.96
CA GLU A 90 -18.58 9.46 -3.83
C GLU A 90 -17.75 9.07 -2.60
N LEU A 91 -16.50 9.53 -2.54
CA LEU A 91 -15.67 9.37 -1.35
C LEU A 91 -16.28 10.16 -0.19
N LYS A 92 -16.47 9.50 0.96
CA LYS A 92 -16.99 10.15 2.16
C LYS A 92 -16.08 11.25 2.69
N TRP A 93 -14.77 11.10 2.51
CA TRP A 93 -13.74 12.07 2.91
C TRP A 93 -12.88 12.46 1.71
N SER A 94 -13.13 13.65 1.14
CA SER A 94 -12.45 14.14 -0.07
C SER A 94 -11.04 14.70 0.18
N GLY A 95 -10.66 14.95 1.45
CA GLY A 95 -9.36 15.51 1.83
C GLY A 95 -8.19 14.54 1.79
N GLU A 96 -8.45 13.22 1.76
CA GLU A 96 -7.45 12.16 1.72
C GLU A 96 -7.54 11.37 0.41
N ARG A 97 -7.40 12.05 -0.75
CA ARG A 97 -7.25 11.35 -2.03
C ARG A 97 -5.91 10.59 -2.04
N LYS A 98 -5.79 9.49 -1.29
CA LYS A 98 -4.74 8.50 -1.51
C LYS A 98 -5.05 7.87 -2.86
N LEU A 99 -4.36 8.37 -3.89
CA LEU A 99 -4.47 7.90 -5.27
C LEU A 99 -4.30 6.37 -5.38
N TYR A 100 -3.57 5.78 -4.43
CA TYR A 100 -3.31 4.35 -4.30
C TYR A 100 -3.53 3.87 -2.85
N LEU A 101 -4.45 2.93 -2.66
CA LEU A 101 -4.72 2.22 -1.41
C LEU A 101 -3.86 0.95 -1.36
N LYS A 102 -3.19 0.68 -0.24
CA LYS A 102 -2.46 -0.59 -0.07
C LYS A 102 -3.45 -1.73 0.13
N SER A 103 -3.04 -2.95 -0.24
CA SER A 103 -3.81 -4.14 0.13
C SER A 103 -4.00 -4.15 1.65
N GLY A 104 -5.25 -4.35 2.09
CA GLY A 104 -5.67 -4.25 3.48
C GLY A 104 -6.19 -2.88 3.95
N ASP A 105 -5.93 -1.79 3.21
CA ASP A 105 -6.46 -0.46 3.53
C ASP A 105 -7.99 -0.40 3.34
N PHE A 106 -8.64 0.52 4.04
CA PHE A 106 -10.09 0.75 3.91
C PHE A 106 -10.40 2.10 3.26
N VAL A 107 -11.45 2.11 2.45
CA VAL A 107 -12.05 3.31 1.88
C VAL A 107 -13.54 3.36 2.22
N GLU A 108 -14.04 4.55 2.55
CA GLU A 108 -15.45 4.76 2.83
C GLU A 108 -16.10 5.61 1.74
N PHE A 109 -17.24 5.12 1.24
CA PHE A 109 -18.07 5.81 0.27
C PHE A 109 -19.33 6.35 0.93
N ASP A 110 -19.94 7.33 0.28
CA ASP A 110 -21.30 7.79 0.52
C ASP A 110 -22.08 7.83 -0.80
N CYS A 111 -23.40 7.82 -0.74
CA CYS A 111 -24.23 8.02 -1.93
C CYS A 111 -24.22 9.48 -2.35
N LYS A 112 -24.15 9.73 -3.65
CA LYS A 112 -24.37 11.06 -4.21
C LYS A 112 -25.74 11.60 -3.84
N ILE A 113 -25.88 12.93 -3.87
CA ILE A 113 -27.16 13.62 -3.63
C ILE A 113 -28.24 13.09 -4.58
N GLY A 114 -29.41 12.75 -4.02
CA GLY A 114 -30.52 12.18 -4.78
C GLY A 114 -30.50 10.65 -4.87
N TYR A 115 -29.54 10.00 -4.21
CA TYR A 115 -29.44 8.55 -4.10
C TYR A 115 -29.41 8.07 -2.64
N VAL A 116 -29.84 6.82 -2.44
CA VAL A 116 -29.79 6.11 -1.16
C VAL A 116 -29.15 4.74 -1.33
N GLN A 117 -28.65 4.15 -0.23
CA GLN A 117 -28.03 2.84 -0.25
C GLN A 117 -29.01 1.79 -0.81
N ASP A 118 -28.56 1.00 -1.77
CA ASP A 118 -29.32 -0.17 -2.21
C ASP A 118 -29.23 -1.26 -1.10
N PRO A 119 -30.36 -1.80 -0.60
CA PRO A 119 -30.32 -2.92 0.35
C PRO A 119 -29.56 -4.14 -0.15
N ALA A 120 -29.41 -4.31 -1.47
CA ALA A 120 -28.61 -5.36 -2.10
C ALA A 120 -27.18 -4.90 -2.46
N SER A 121 -26.72 -3.79 -1.90
CA SER A 121 -25.37 -3.26 -2.08
C SER A 121 -24.34 -4.04 -1.24
N SER A 122 -23.09 -4.05 -1.69
CA SER A 122 -21.95 -4.33 -0.83
C SER A 122 -21.79 -3.26 0.26
N PRO A 123 -20.98 -3.49 1.31
CA PRO A 123 -20.73 -2.52 2.37
C PRO A 123 -20.09 -1.21 1.87
N PHE A 124 -20.46 -0.09 2.49
CA PHE A 124 -19.92 1.23 2.12
C PHE A 124 -18.50 1.50 2.64
N ARG A 125 -18.02 0.70 3.58
CA ARG A 125 -16.62 0.67 4.03
C ARG A 125 -15.96 -0.55 3.40
N VAL A 126 -15.23 -0.33 2.31
CA VAL A 126 -14.64 -1.37 1.45
C VAL A 126 -13.16 -1.52 1.80
N GLN A 127 -12.69 -2.77 1.86
CA GLN A 127 -11.27 -3.07 1.99
C GLN A 127 -10.65 -3.27 0.61
N CYS A 128 -9.48 -2.68 0.37
CA CYS A 128 -8.67 -2.98 -0.80
C CYS A 128 -8.09 -4.39 -0.66
N MET A 129 -8.35 -5.27 -1.62
CA MET A 129 -7.81 -6.63 -1.64
C MET A 129 -7.13 -6.86 -2.98
N ASP A 130 -5.79 -6.90 -2.97
CA ASP A 130 -4.95 -7.21 -4.13
C ASP A 130 -5.32 -6.41 -5.39
N GLY A 131 -5.45 -5.09 -5.24
CA GLY A 131 -5.81 -4.18 -6.34
C GLY A 131 -7.29 -4.11 -6.67
N THR A 132 -8.15 -4.87 -5.98
CA THR A 132 -9.60 -4.92 -6.23
C THR A 132 -10.39 -4.20 -5.13
N LEU A 133 -11.37 -3.38 -5.54
CA LEU A 133 -12.40 -2.81 -4.67
C LEU A 133 -13.79 -3.25 -5.15
N GLU A 134 -14.59 -3.79 -4.23
CA GLU A 134 -15.99 -4.07 -4.50
C GLU A 134 -16.85 -2.84 -4.20
N TYR A 135 -17.16 -2.07 -5.24
CA TYR A 135 -17.89 -0.81 -5.11
C TYR A 135 -19.34 -1.02 -4.63
N PRO A 136 -19.80 -0.26 -3.61
CA PRO A 136 -21.20 -0.26 -3.20
C PRO A 136 -22.09 0.43 -4.22
N ARG A 137 -23.39 0.14 -4.21
CA ARG A 137 -24.37 0.66 -5.15
C ARG A 137 -25.38 1.55 -4.45
N CYS A 138 -25.68 2.70 -5.05
CA CYS A 138 -26.80 3.52 -4.66
C CYS A 138 -27.88 3.54 -5.75
N LYS A 139 -29.14 3.59 -5.30
CA LYS A 139 -30.32 3.70 -6.17
C LYS A 139 -31.00 5.05 -5.97
N PRO A 140 -31.77 5.54 -6.97
CA PRO A 140 -32.49 6.81 -6.84
C PRO A 140 -33.35 6.85 -5.58
N GLY A 141 -33.25 7.95 -4.83
CA GLY A 141 -34.01 8.20 -3.61
C GLY A 141 -33.42 9.31 -2.78
N SER A 142 -34.24 10.01 -2.00
CA SER A 142 -33.77 11.01 -1.05
C SER A 142 -33.88 10.43 0.36
N LYS A 143 -32.83 10.60 1.18
CA LYS A 143 -32.99 10.44 2.64
C LYS A 143 -34.03 11.47 3.07
N SER A 144 -35.14 11.03 3.66
CA SER A 144 -36.01 11.97 4.36
C SER A 144 -35.17 12.68 5.42
N PRO A 145 -35.20 14.02 5.51
CA PRO A 145 -34.57 14.70 6.63
C PRO A 145 -35.12 14.08 7.93
N PRO A 146 -34.29 13.82 8.94
CA PRO A 146 -34.83 13.50 10.25
C PRO A 146 -35.78 14.65 10.60
N LEU A 147 -37.04 14.33 10.88
CA LEU A 147 -38.02 15.33 11.33
C LEU A 147 -37.41 16.02 12.55
N CYS A 148 -37.03 17.30 12.41
CA CYS A 148 -36.77 18.14 13.57
C CYS A 148 -38.11 18.26 14.29
N HIS A 149 -38.30 17.50 15.36
CA HIS A 149 -39.44 17.67 16.24
C HIS A 149 -39.31 19.05 16.90
N CYS A 150 -40.00 20.05 16.37
CA CYS A 150 -40.26 21.28 17.11
C CYS A 150 -41.12 20.88 18.31
N LEU A 151 -40.54 20.85 19.51
CA LEU A 151 -41.33 20.85 20.75
C LEU A 151 -42.09 22.18 20.76
N ALA A 152 -43.36 22.15 20.37
CA ALA A 152 -44.25 23.27 20.55
C ALA A 152 -44.39 23.50 22.06
N ALA A 153 -43.77 24.57 22.56
CA ALA A 153 -44.07 25.07 23.89
C ALA A 153 -45.53 25.54 23.87
N ALA A 154 -46.42 24.76 24.48
CA ALA A 154 -47.78 25.21 24.75
C ALA A 154 -47.70 26.35 25.77
N LEU A 155 -47.81 27.59 25.29
CA LEU A 155 -48.09 28.74 26.15
C LEU A 155 -49.53 28.58 26.64
N VAL A 156 -49.67 28.17 27.90
CA VAL A 156 -50.93 28.19 28.63
C VAL A 156 -51.35 29.65 28.76
N HIS A 157 -52.42 30.03 28.07
CA HIS A 157 -53.10 31.31 28.25
C HIS A 157 -53.71 31.37 29.66
N PHE A 158 -53.43 32.43 30.41
CA PHE A 158 -54.22 32.87 31.57
C PHE A 158 -55.19 33.98 31.15
#